data_AF-A0AAD9C0N4-F1
#
_entry.id   AF-A0AAD9C0N4-F1
#
_cell.length_a   1.000
_cell.length_b   1.000
_cell.length_c   1.000
_cell.angle_alpha   90.00
_cell.angle_beta   90.00
_cell.angle_gamma   90.00
#
_symmetry.space_group_name_H-M   'P 1'
#
loop_
_entity.id
_entity.type
_entity.pdbx_description
1 polymer ?
#
loop_
_entity_poly.entity_id
_entity_poly.type
_entity_poly.pdbx_seq_one_letter_code
_entity_poly.pdbx_strand_id
1 'polypeptide(L)'
;MYLKAREESLSEDLPAMDFKAGLVLLPVIFKEKVEHHVTLEEPGTPYPTTQLTHTDWKSAFKRRGPSVVKTDGFELCRASDLEEGVIAAFCAYFVFNVAYPPNRKNTLTFVQRCILKISEEGDKPLSTTVTRILNQLH
;
A
#
# COMPACT_ATOMS: atom_id res chain seq x y z
N MET A 1 -28.99 -21.51 12.32
CA MET A 1 -28.31 -20.29 12.82
C MET A 1 -26.79 -20.39 12.69
N TYR A 2 -26.14 -21.40 13.27
CA TYR A 2 -24.66 -21.55 13.24
C TYR A 2 -24.02 -21.57 11.85
N LEU A 3 -24.68 -22.18 10.85
CA LEU A 3 -24.20 -22.18 9.45
C LEU A 3 -24.28 -20.79 8.80
N LYS A 4 -25.38 -20.04 9.01
CA LYS A 4 -25.53 -18.67 8.49
C LYS A 4 -24.48 -17.72 9.06
N ALA A 5 -24.27 -17.74 10.36
CA ALA A 5 -23.23 -16.92 11.01
C ALA A 5 -21.80 -17.31 10.54
N ARG A 6 -21.59 -18.58 10.18
CA ARG A 6 -20.33 -19.06 9.61
C ARG A 6 -20.16 -18.61 8.15
N GLU A 7 -21.21 -18.67 7.34
CA GLU A 7 -21.22 -18.18 5.95
C GLU A 7 -21.07 -16.65 5.90
N GLU A 8 -21.75 -15.91 6.77
CA GLU A 8 -21.57 -14.46 6.96
C GLU A 8 -20.11 -14.14 7.36
N SER A 9 -19.52 -14.87 8.31
CA SER A 9 -18.10 -14.70 8.69
C SER A 9 -17.08 -15.14 7.63
N LEU A 10 -17.52 -15.83 6.58
CA LEU A 10 -16.69 -16.29 5.45
C LEU A 10 -16.94 -15.46 4.18
N SER A 11 -18.04 -14.70 4.11
CA SER A 11 -18.35 -13.79 3.01
C SER A 11 -17.79 -12.38 3.20
N GLU A 12 -17.47 -11.99 4.44
CA GLU A 12 -16.82 -10.71 4.75
C GLU A 12 -15.30 -10.74 4.43
N ASP A 13 -14.88 -9.84 3.53
CA ASP A 13 -13.52 -9.34 3.33
C ASP A 13 -12.40 -10.28 2.80
N LEU A 14 -12.67 -11.49 2.30
CA LEU A 14 -11.66 -12.31 1.61
C LEU A 14 -10.89 -11.54 0.50
N PRO A 15 -11.56 -10.88 -0.49
CA PRO A 15 -10.87 -10.13 -1.54
C PRO A 15 -10.14 -8.88 -1.03
N ALA A 16 -10.64 -8.26 0.04
CA ALA A 16 -10.02 -7.08 0.65
C ALA A 16 -8.75 -7.46 1.42
N MET A 17 -8.75 -8.63 2.08
CA MET A 17 -7.57 -9.20 2.73
C MET A 17 -6.46 -9.48 1.70
N ASP A 18 -6.81 -10.04 0.54
CA ASP A 18 -5.86 -10.30 -0.56
C ASP A 18 -5.27 -9.00 -1.13
N PHE A 19 -6.08 -7.96 -1.32
CA PHE A 19 -5.60 -6.65 -1.80
C PHE A 19 -4.64 -5.98 -0.80
N LYS A 20 -5.02 -5.92 0.48
CA LYS A 20 -4.19 -5.36 1.57
C LYS A 20 -2.86 -6.09 1.72
N ALA A 21 -2.87 -7.43 1.67
CA ALA A 21 -1.66 -8.24 1.68
C ALA A 21 -0.80 -7.99 0.44
N GLY A 22 -1.43 -7.89 -0.74
CA GLY A 22 -0.78 -7.53 -2.00
C GLY A 22 -0.04 -6.21 -1.95
N LEU A 23 -0.67 -5.14 -1.42
CA LEU A 23 -0.05 -3.83 -1.21
C LEU A 23 1.24 -3.93 -0.38
N VAL A 24 1.16 -4.54 0.82
CA VAL A 24 2.32 -4.67 1.73
C VAL A 24 3.45 -5.48 1.09
N LEU A 25 3.12 -6.48 0.28
CA LEU A 25 4.10 -7.37 -0.38
C LEU A 25 4.71 -6.81 -1.68
N LEU A 26 4.26 -5.65 -2.20
CA LEU A 26 4.82 -5.06 -3.43
C LEU A 26 6.36 -4.94 -3.42
N PRO A 27 7.04 -4.47 -2.35
CA PRO A 27 8.51 -4.43 -2.33
C PRO A 27 9.15 -5.81 -2.47
N VAL A 28 8.55 -6.83 -1.85
CA VAL A 28 9.03 -8.23 -1.92
C VAL A 28 8.88 -8.78 -3.34
N ILE A 29 7.73 -8.54 -3.98
CA ILE A 29 7.46 -8.91 -5.39
C ILE A 29 8.49 -8.26 -6.31
N PHE A 30 8.87 -7.02 -6.03
CA PHE A 30 9.84 -6.25 -6.82
C PHE A 30 11.31 -6.46 -6.43
N LYS A 31 11.60 -7.39 -5.51
CA LYS A 31 12.95 -7.69 -4.97
C LYS A 31 13.64 -6.46 -4.37
N GLU A 32 12.85 -5.51 -3.91
CA GLU A 32 13.28 -4.29 -3.25
C GLU A 32 13.59 -4.56 -1.77
N LYS A 33 14.28 -3.62 -1.11
CA LYS A 33 14.54 -3.78 0.33
C LYS A 33 13.21 -3.78 1.08
N VAL A 34 13.11 -4.65 2.09
CA VAL A 34 11.93 -4.86 2.95
C VAL A 34 11.74 -3.72 3.97
N GLU A 35 12.14 -2.50 3.58
CA GLU A 35 11.78 -1.24 4.24
C GLU A 35 10.35 -0.89 3.81
N HIS A 36 9.37 -1.69 4.26
CA HIS A 36 7.97 -1.56 3.84
C HIS A 36 7.49 -0.09 3.89
N HIS A 37 6.67 0.31 2.92
CA HIS A 37 5.94 1.59 2.96
C HIS A 37 4.76 1.55 3.95
N VAL A 38 4.62 0.43 4.68
CA VAL A 38 3.63 0.14 5.71
C VAL A 38 4.33 -0.53 6.90
N THR A 39 4.11 -0.07 8.12
CA THR A 39 4.77 -0.57 9.34
C THR A 39 3.78 -0.72 10.49
N LEU A 40 4.07 -1.61 11.44
CA LEU A 40 3.40 -1.65 12.76
C LEU A 40 4.16 -0.82 13.81
N GLU A 41 5.46 -0.59 13.58
CA GLU A 41 6.39 0.10 14.48
C GLU A 41 6.63 1.55 14.00
N GLU A 42 7.31 2.35 14.81
CA GLU A 42 7.66 3.72 14.46
C GLU A 42 8.60 3.77 13.23
N PRO A 43 8.26 4.50 12.15
CA PRO A 43 9.04 4.47 10.93
C PRO A 43 10.36 5.23 11.07
N GLY A 44 11.47 4.48 11.19
CA GLY A 44 12.84 5.01 11.20
C GLY A 44 13.37 5.46 9.82
N THR A 45 12.52 6.02 8.94
CA THR A 45 12.94 6.48 7.61
C THR A 45 12.44 7.90 7.31
N PRO A 46 13.20 8.74 6.58
CA PRO A 46 12.81 10.10 6.21
C PRO A 46 11.78 10.12 5.06
N TYR A 47 11.14 9.00 4.75
CA TYR A 47 10.23 8.83 3.63
C TYR A 47 8.79 8.60 4.12
N PRO A 48 7.76 9.10 3.40
CA PRO A 48 6.36 8.80 3.68
C PRO A 48 6.10 7.31 3.88
N THR A 49 5.66 6.96 5.08
CA THR A 49 5.42 5.58 5.52
C THR A 49 4.11 5.51 6.31
N THR A 50 3.30 4.48 6.02
CA THR A 50 2.01 4.23 6.69
C THR A 50 2.21 3.41 7.96
N GLN A 51 2.05 4.00 9.14
CA GLN A 51 2.05 3.27 10.40
C GLN A 51 0.63 2.79 10.73
N LEU A 52 0.45 1.50 10.94
CA LEU A 52 -0.81 0.89 11.36
C LEU A 52 -0.90 0.87 12.89
N THR A 53 -2.06 1.22 13.45
CA THR A 53 -2.25 1.21 14.92
C THR A 53 -2.57 -0.19 15.50
N HIS A 54 -2.23 -1.26 14.78
CA HIS A 54 -2.54 -2.64 15.17
C HIS A 54 -1.35 -3.31 15.86
N THR A 55 -1.64 -4.27 16.73
CA THR A 55 -0.62 -5.08 17.43
C THR A 55 0.10 -6.08 16.52
N ASP A 56 -0.53 -6.49 15.42
CA ASP A 56 -0.03 -7.55 14.55
C ASP A 56 -0.64 -7.46 13.14
N TRP A 57 0.08 -8.02 12.16
CA TRP A 57 -0.32 -8.02 10.76
C TRP A 57 -1.62 -8.79 10.48
N LYS A 58 -1.91 -9.86 11.23
CA LYS A 58 -3.12 -10.68 11.03
C LYS A 58 -4.37 -9.89 11.43
N SER A 59 -4.28 -9.06 12.46
CA SER A 59 -5.31 -8.10 12.85
C SER A 59 -5.46 -6.97 11.81
N ALA A 60 -4.34 -6.44 11.29
CA ALA A 60 -4.34 -5.37 10.29
C ALA A 60 -4.96 -5.77 8.95
N PHE A 61 -4.73 -7.01 8.48
CA PHE A 61 -5.35 -7.48 7.23
C PHE A 61 -6.83 -7.81 7.38
N LYS A 62 -7.25 -8.33 8.54
CA LYS A 62 -8.63 -8.80 8.80
C LYS A 62 -9.63 -7.71 9.17
N ARG A 63 -9.17 -6.52 9.57
CA ARG A 63 -10.06 -5.44 10.02
C ARG A 63 -9.83 -4.18 9.19
N ARG A 64 -10.79 -3.26 9.24
CA ARG A 64 -10.48 -1.84 9.07
C ARG A 64 -10.01 -1.31 10.42
N GLY A 65 -9.00 -0.46 10.41
CA GLY A 65 -8.44 0.14 11.61
C GLY A 65 -7.46 1.23 11.22
N PRO A 66 -7.36 2.29 12.04
CA PRO A 66 -6.73 3.52 11.60
C PRO A 66 -5.24 3.31 11.30
N SER A 67 -4.77 4.14 10.39
CA SER A 67 -3.35 4.27 10.08
C SER A 67 -2.93 5.74 10.14
N VAL A 68 -1.63 5.97 10.29
CA VAL A 68 -1.02 7.28 10.45
C VAL A 68 0.11 7.38 9.43
N VAL A 69 0.04 8.35 8.54
CA VAL A 69 1.12 8.61 7.60
C VAL A 69 2.16 9.47 8.30
N LYS A 70 3.41 9.00 8.33
CA LYS A 70 4.54 9.70 8.94
C LYS A 70 5.69 9.91 7.96
N THR A 71 6.45 10.96 8.19
CA THR A 71 7.71 11.29 7.48
C THR A 71 8.65 11.95 8.47
N ASP A 72 9.89 11.47 8.58
CA ASP A 72 10.92 12.03 9.47
C ASP A 72 10.45 12.18 10.94
N GLY A 73 9.67 11.20 11.43
CA GLY A 73 9.08 11.21 12.77
C GLY A 73 7.83 12.10 12.95
N PHE A 74 7.48 12.93 11.96
CA PHE A 74 6.28 13.79 12.03
C PHE A 74 5.04 13.08 11.48
N GLU A 75 3.91 13.24 12.17
CA GLU A 75 2.58 12.85 11.69
C GLU A 75 2.11 13.83 10.60
N LEU A 76 1.91 13.33 9.38
CA LEU A 76 1.39 14.10 8.24
C LEU A 76 -0.15 14.09 8.20
N CYS A 77 -0.74 12.91 8.38
CA CYS A 77 -2.19 12.74 8.45
C CYS A 77 -2.59 11.40 9.08
N ARG A 78 -3.88 11.27 9.40
CA ARG A 78 -4.52 10.01 9.79
C ARG A 78 -5.43 9.53 8.67
N ALA A 79 -5.49 8.22 8.51
CA ALA A 79 -6.34 7.52 7.57
C ALA A 79 -7.17 6.45 8.31
N SER A 80 -8.31 6.11 7.75
CA SER A 80 -9.34 5.24 8.33
C SER A 80 -8.96 3.76 8.24
N ASP A 81 -8.17 3.40 7.23
CA ASP A 81 -7.64 2.06 7.01
C ASP A 81 -6.26 2.07 6.32
N LEU A 82 -5.77 0.88 5.97
CA LEU A 82 -4.48 0.68 5.31
C LEU A 82 -4.45 1.26 3.88
N GLU A 83 -5.55 1.16 3.14
CA GLU A 83 -5.59 1.53 1.72
C GLU A 83 -5.53 3.04 1.59
N GLU A 84 -6.36 3.75 2.38
CA GLU A 84 -6.31 5.21 2.50
C GLU A 84 -4.93 5.68 3.01
N GLY A 85 -4.32 4.97 3.97
CA GLY A 85 -2.98 5.27 4.48
C GLY A 85 -1.89 5.17 3.41
N VAL A 86 -1.86 4.07 2.64
CA VAL A 86 -0.90 3.86 1.54
C VAL A 86 -1.07 4.91 0.45
N ILE A 87 -2.32 5.26 0.11
CA ILE A 87 -2.62 6.32 -0.87
C ILE A 87 -2.15 7.67 -0.35
N ALA A 88 -2.42 8.02 0.92
CA ALA A 88 -2.01 9.29 1.50
C ALA A 88 -0.48 9.40 1.65
N ALA A 89 0.22 8.33 2.05
CA ALA A 89 1.67 8.24 2.05
C ALA A 89 2.26 8.41 0.64
N PHE A 90 1.57 7.86 -0.37
CA PHE A 90 1.97 8.06 -1.75
C PHE A 90 1.75 9.52 -2.22
N CYS A 91 0.61 10.14 -1.91
CA CYS A 91 0.34 11.54 -2.21
C CYS A 91 1.35 12.51 -1.58
N ALA A 92 1.87 12.19 -0.39
CA ALA A 92 2.88 12.99 0.30
C ALA A 92 4.15 13.22 -0.55
N TYR A 93 4.56 12.27 -1.40
CA TYR A 93 5.70 12.47 -2.31
C TYR A 93 5.48 13.63 -3.28
N PHE A 94 4.24 13.83 -3.76
CA PHE A 94 3.89 14.91 -4.68
C PHE A 94 3.67 16.24 -3.93
N VAL A 95 2.92 16.20 -2.82
CA VAL A 95 2.59 17.40 -2.03
C VAL A 95 3.85 18.06 -1.45
N PHE A 96 4.81 17.26 -0.97
CA PHE A 96 6.05 17.76 -0.37
C PHE A 96 7.25 17.71 -1.33
N ASN A 97 7.03 17.37 -2.60
CA ASN A 97 8.07 17.24 -3.64
C ASN A 97 9.27 16.35 -3.20
N VAL A 98 8.97 15.23 -2.54
CA VAL A 98 9.96 14.27 -2.04
C VAL A 98 10.32 13.30 -3.15
N ALA A 99 11.61 13.14 -3.42
CA ALA A 99 12.08 12.15 -4.39
C ALA A 99 11.81 10.72 -3.90
N TYR A 100 11.41 9.82 -4.82
CA TYR A 100 11.21 8.42 -4.45
C TYR A 100 12.52 7.78 -3.92
N PRO A 101 12.47 7.06 -2.79
CA PRO A 101 13.60 6.31 -2.27
C PRO A 101 14.19 5.35 -3.35
N PRO A 102 15.51 5.37 -3.62
CA PRO A 102 16.12 4.54 -4.65
C PRO A 102 15.88 3.03 -4.46
N ASN A 103 15.69 2.59 -3.22
CA ASN A 103 15.46 1.19 -2.86
C ASN A 103 13.99 0.74 -2.96
N ARG A 104 13.04 1.63 -3.34
CA ARG A 104 11.59 1.36 -3.43
C ARG A 104 10.94 1.96 -4.70
N LYS A 105 11.75 2.33 -5.70
CA LYS A 105 11.32 3.04 -6.90
C LYS A 105 10.30 2.24 -7.72
N ASN A 106 10.43 0.92 -7.79
CA ASN A 106 9.53 0.05 -8.54
C ASN A 106 8.18 -0.07 -7.84
N THR A 107 8.17 -0.24 -6.50
CA THR A 107 6.95 -0.20 -5.68
C THR A 107 6.15 1.07 -5.93
N LEU A 108 6.79 2.23 -5.77
CA LEU A 108 6.11 3.52 -5.89
C LEU A 108 5.65 3.78 -7.33
N THR A 109 6.46 3.43 -8.34
CA THR A 109 6.06 3.54 -9.76
C THR A 109 4.87 2.65 -10.10
N PHE A 110 4.78 1.45 -9.52
CA PHE A 110 3.62 0.56 -9.68
C PHE A 110 2.36 1.17 -9.07
N VAL A 111 2.42 1.64 -7.82
CA VAL A 111 1.28 2.29 -7.13
C VAL A 111 0.79 3.48 -7.94
N GLN A 112 1.70 4.33 -8.40
CA GLN A 112 1.41 5.49 -9.25
C GLN A 112 0.61 5.12 -10.49
N ARG A 113 1.13 4.19 -11.30
CA ARG A 113 0.65 3.94 -12.67
C ARG A 113 -0.48 2.92 -12.74
N CYS A 114 -0.49 1.94 -11.82
CA CYS A 114 -1.39 0.79 -11.89
C CYS A 114 -2.57 0.90 -10.93
N ILE A 115 -2.35 1.47 -9.74
CA ILE A 115 -3.41 1.63 -8.73
C ILE A 115 -4.07 3.01 -8.88
N LEU A 116 -3.29 4.07 -8.83
CA LEU A 116 -3.79 5.45 -8.87
C LEU A 116 -4.00 5.99 -10.30
N LYS A 117 -3.48 5.29 -11.32
CA LYS A 117 -3.59 5.66 -12.74
C LYS A 117 -3.04 7.06 -13.05
N ILE A 118 -2.06 7.52 -12.29
CA ILE A 118 -1.39 8.81 -12.47
C ILE A 118 -0.33 8.65 -13.57
N SER A 119 -0.68 9.07 -14.78
CA SER A 119 0.22 9.24 -15.92
C SER A 119 0.24 10.71 -16.35
N GLU A 120 1.38 11.20 -16.81
CA GLU A 120 1.44 12.46 -17.56
C GLU A 120 0.52 12.35 -18.79
N GLU A 121 -0.24 13.39 -19.09
CA GLU A 121 -1.41 13.30 -20.00
C GLU A 121 -1.02 12.93 -21.45
N GLY A 122 -1.39 11.72 -21.84
CA GLY A 122 -1.28 11.17 -23.21
C GLY A 122 -2.16 9.93 -23.32
N ASP A 123 -3.24 10.01 -24.12
CA ASP A 123 -4.47 9.26 -23.84
C ASP A 123 -4.53 7.82 -24.42
N LYS A 124 -4.57 6.82 -23.51
CA LYS A 124 -4.90 5.36 -23.67
C LYS A 124 -3.96 4.45 -24.49
N PRO A 125 -3.94 3.11 -24.24
CA PRO A 125 -4.39 2.35 -23.06
C PRO A 125 -3.22 1.63 -22.32
N LEU A 126 -3.45 1.19 -21.08
CA LEU A 126 -2.55 0.23 -20.41
C LEU A 126 -2.64 -1.14 -21.11
N SER A 127 -1.50 -1.70 -21.53
CA SER A 127 -1.45 -2.75 -22.56
C SER A 127 -1.60 -4.18 -22.02
N THR A 128 -1.64 -5.14 -22.96
CA THR A 128 -1.52 -6.59 -22.70
C THR A 128 -0.20 -6.99 -22.00
N THR A 129 0.67 -6.05 -21.65
CA THR A 129 1.65 -6.22 -20.55
C THR A 129 1.82 -4.98 -19.61
N VAL A 130 0.73 -4.48 -18.99
CA VAL A 130 0.69 -4.29 -17.48
C VAL A 130 0.69 -5.66 -16.76
N THR A 131 0.78 -6.72 -17.55
CA THR A 131 -0.17 -7.82 -17.66
C THR A 131 0.65 -9.08 -18.04
N ARG A 132 1.96 -9.06 -17.69
CA ARG A 132 2.93 -10.17 -17.65
C ARG A 132 3.93 -10.01 -16.46
N ILE A 133 3.73 -9.04 -15.53
CA ILE A 133 4.46 -8.68 -14.25
C ILE A 133 5.45 -7.47 -14.23
N LEU A 134 5.02 -6.21 -14.36
CA LEU A 134 4.09 -5.79 -15.41
C LEU A 134 4.50 -6.42 -16.74
N ASN A 135 5.80 -6.59 -16.93
CA ASN A 135 6.30 -7.76 -17.63
C ASN A 135 7.46 -8.42 -16.89
N GLN A 136 8.53 -7.66 -16.76
CA GLN A 136 9.65 -7.84 -15.85
C GLN A 136 9.98 -6.40 -15.38
N LEU A 137 10.49 -6.12 -14.17
CA LEU A 137 11.27 -6.94 -13.24
C LEU A 137 12.54 -7.52 -13.86
N HIS A 138 13.06 -6.67 -14.74
CA HIS A 138 14.41 -6.59 -15.27
C HIS A 138 15.00 -5.28 -14.74
#